data_AF-A0A2N1DKI1-F1
#
_entry.id   AF-A0A2N1DKI1-F1
#
_cell.length_a   1.000
_cell.length_b   1.000
_cell.length_c   1.000
_cell.angle_alpha   90.00
_cell.angle_beta   90.00
_cell.angle_gamma   90.00
#
_symmetry.space_group_name_H-M   'P 1'
#
loop_
_entity.id
_entity.type
_entity.pdbx_description
1 polymer ?
#
loop_
_entity_poly.entity_id
_entity_poly.type
_entity_poly.pdbx_seq_one_letter_code
_entity_poly.pdbx_strand_id
1 'polypeptide(L)'
;MTSINQLIQPHNLHLPECYQQKAKSIELALSNGESFSALGGKRIHCCPNVIRFKLSKHWRLLCLQTNKHIEPFRIITRQKFETEIKRRHK
;
A
#
# COMPACT_ATOMS: atom_id res chain seq x y z
N MET A 1 -5.56 -6.29 12.24
CA MET A 1 -4.77 -6.78 11.10
C MET A 1 -5.68 -6.85 9.89
N THR A 2 -5.52 -5.92 8.97
CA THR A 2 -6.21 -5.96 7.67
C THR A 2 -5.34 -6.71 6.69
N SER A 3 -5.83 -7.82 6.13
CA SER A 3 -5.05 -8.61 5.17
C SER A 3 -5.18 -8.10 3.75
N ILE A 4 -4.15 -8.29 2.91
CA ILE A 4 -4.21 -7.93 1.48
C ILE A 4 -5.40 -8.58 0.77
N ASN A 5 -5.79 -9.80 1.15
CA ASN A 5 -6.96 -10.48 0.61
C ASN A 5 -8.28 -9.70 0.85
N GLN A 6 -8.40 -9.04 2.00
CA GLN A 6 -9.57 -8.21 2.34
C GLN A 6 -9.60 -6.90 1.55
N LEU A 7 -8.45 -6.43 1.07
CA LEU A 7 -8.35 -5.23 0.22
C LEU A 7 -8.61 -5.51 -1.27
N ILE A 8 -8.55 -6.78 -1.68
CA ILE A 8 -8.69 -7.21 -3.09
C ILE A 8 -10.13 -7.60 -3.45
N GLN A 9 -10.99 -7.99 -2.49
CA GLN A 9 -12.39 -8.35 -2.75
C GLN A 9 -13.41 -7.26 -2.33
N PRO A 10 -14.64 -7.22 -2.88
CA PRO A 10 -15.09 -7.41 -4.26
C PRO A 10 -15.62 -6.07 -4.85
N HIS A 11 -15.15 -4.92 -4.39
CA HIS A 11 -15.71 -3.61 -4.78
C HIS A 11 -15.00 -2.95 -5.97
N ASN A 12 -14.87 -3.66 -7.10
CA ASN A 12 -14.42 -3.14 -8.41
C ASN A 12 -12.90 -2.93 -8.63
N LEU A 13 -12.02 -3.54 -7.83
CA LEU A 13 -10.58 -3.52 -8.11
C LEU A 13 -10.20 -4.70 -9.01
N HIS A 14 -10.22 -4.49 -10.33
CA HIS A 14 -9.68 -5.45 -11.30
C HIS A 14 -8.14 -5.40 -11.26
N LEU A 15 -7.55 -5.93 -10.18
CA LEU A 15 -6.11 -6.01 -9.98
C LEU A 15 -5.60 -7.35 -10.53
N PRO A 16 -4.76 -7.37 -11.57
CA PRO A 16 -4.14 -8.60 -12.08
C PRO A 16 -3.48 -9.43 -10.99
N GLU A 17 -3.56 -10.75 -11.12
CA GLU A 17 -3.08 -11.71 -10.12
C GLU A 17 -1.60 -11.49 -9.76
N CYS A 18 -0.74 -11.17 -10.74
CA CYS A 18 0.67 -10.88 -10.51
C CYS A 18 0.89 -9.69 -9.54
N TYR A 19 0.01 -8.70 -9.54
CA TYR A 19 0.07 -7.57 -8.61
C TYR A 19 -0.55 -7.90 -7.26
N GLN A 20 -1.52 -8.82 -7.22
CA GLN A 20 -2.04 -9.37 -5.96
C GLN A 20 -0.96 -10.16 -5.24
N GLN A 21 -0.25 -11.05 -5.95
CA GLN A 21 0.86 -11.83 -5.42
C GLN A 21 1.96 -10.90 -4.90
N LYS A 22 2.35 -9.88 -5.67
CA LYS A 22 3.33 -8.88 -5.20
C LYS A 22 2.89 -8.18 -3.92
N ALA A 23 1.61 -7.83 -3.79
CA ALA A 23 1.09 -7.20 -2.59
C ALA A 23 1.15 -8.15 -1.38
N LYS A 24 0.83 -9.43 -1.57
CA LYS A 24 0.98 -10.48 -0.54
C LYS A 24 2.44 -10.70 -0.15
N SER A 25 3.36 -10.69 -1.11
CA SER A 25 4.80 -10.81 -0.81
C SER A 25 5.31 -9.64 0.04
N ILE A 26 4.83 -8.41 -0.22
CA ILE A 26 5.16 -7.25 0.60
C ILE A 26 4.59 -7.40 2.01
N GLU A 27 3.34 -7.84 2.15
CA GLU A 27 2.72 -8.12 3.45
C GLU A 27 3.52 -9.15 4.26
N LEU A 28 3.92 -10.26 3.63
CA LEU A 28 4.72 -11.31 4.27
C LEU A 28 6.11 -10.80 4.69
N ALA A 29 6.79 -10.06 3.83
CA ALA A 29 8.09 -9.49 4.16
C ALA A 29 8.00 -8.49 5.33
N LEU A 30 6.95 -7.66 5.35
CA LEU A 30 6.69 -6.74 6.46
C LEU A 30 6.38 -7.49 7.76
N SER A 31 5.62 -8.58 7.71
CA SER A 31 5.36 -9.41 8.91
C SER A 31 6.63 -10.08 9.44
N ASN A 32 7.59 -10.38 8.55
CA ASN A 32 8.89 -10.93 8.92
C ASN A 32 9.87 -9.87 9.45
N GLY A 33 9.47 -8.61 9.53
CA GLY A 33 10.28 -7.52 10.06
C GLY A 33 11.20 -6.85 9.03
N GLU A 34 11.03 -7.13 7.74
CA GLU A 34 11.81 -6.42 6.72
C GLU A 34 11.47 -4.93 6.69
N SER A 35 12.50 -4.10 6.50
CA SER A 35 12.31 -2.67 6.41
C SER A 35 11.51 -2.30 5.14
N PHE A 36 10.52 -1.43 5.29
CA PHE A 36 9.74 -0.97 4.14
C PHE A 36 10.60 -0.30 3.05
N SER A 37 11.74 0.29 3.43
CA SER A 37 12.66 0.93 2.49
C SER A 37 13.35 -0.11 1.59
N ALA A 38 13.75 -1.26 2.14
CA ALA A 38 14.34 -2.36 1.37
C ALA A 38 13.33 -2.96 0.36
N LEU A 39 12.06 -3.01 0.74
CA LEU A 39 10.94 -3.43 -0.09
C LEU A 39 10.50 -2.38 -1.15
N GLY A 40 11.22 -1.26 -1.27
CA GLY A 40 10.92 -0.18 -2.21
C GLY A 40 9.73 0.71 -1.80
N GLY A 41 9.30 0.61 -0.55
CA GLY A 41 8.30 1.48 0.06
C GLY A 41 8.85 2.87 0.34
N LYS A 42 8.00 3.90 0.17
CA LYS A 42 8.34 5.28 0.50
C LYS A 42 7.26 5.90 1.39
N ARG A 43 7.68 6.61 2.43
CA ARG A 43 6.77 7.41 3.26
C ARG A 43 6.18 8.56 2.44
N ILE A 44 4.94 8.90 2.75
CA ILE A 44 4.25 10.04 2.15
C ILE A 44 4.52 11.27 3.01
N HIS A 45 5.02 12.35 2.42
CA HIS A 45 5.40 13.56 3.15
C HIS A 45 4.24 14.15 3.97
N CYS A 46 3.05 14.29 3.39
CA CYS A 46 1.88 14.84 4.10
C CYS A 46 1.25 13.86 5.11
N CYS A 47 1.66 12.59 5.12
CA CYS A 47 1.11 11.55 5.99
C CYS A 47 2.24 10.60 6.43
N PRO A 48 3.05 10.98 7.44
CA PRO A 48 4.27 10.26 7.81
C PRO A 48 4.01 8.82 8.26
N ASN A 49 2.80 8.55 8.77
CA ASN A 49 2.36 7.22 9.19
C ASN A 49 1.91 6.35 8.00
N VAL A 50 1.94 6.85 6.77
CA VAL A 50 1.54 6.11 5.57
C VAL A 50 2.74 5.83 4.68
N ILE A 51 2.92 4.56 4.34
CA ILE A 51 3.96 4.07 3.44
C ILE A 51 3.30 3.63 2.14
N ARG A 52 3.90 4.03 1.02
CA ARG A 52 3.43 3.70 -0.33
C ARG A 52 4.39 2.74 -1.03
N PHE A 53 3.85 1.65 -1.56
CA PHE A 53 4.53 0.69 -2.42
C PHE A 53 4.03 0.76 -3.86
N LYS A 54 4.94 0.58 -4.82
CA LYS A 54 4.62 0.50 -6.26
C LYS A 54 4.30 -0.95 -6.63
N LEU A 55 3.00 -1.25 -6.83
CA LEU A 55 2.57 -2.53 -7.36
C LEU A 55 2.79 -2.58 -8.89
N SER A 56 2.28 -1.57 -9.61
CA SER A 56 2.40 -1.47 -11.08
C SER A 56 2.58 -0.03 -11.56
N LYS A 57 2.44 0.24 -12.87
CA LYS A 57 2.38 1.62 -13.39
C LYS A 57 1.19 2.40 -12.81
N HIS A 58 0.04 1.72 -12.64
CA HIS A 58 -1.23 2.34 -12.27
C HIS A 58 -1.65 2.09 -10.82
N TRP A 59 -1.12 1.06 -10.16
CA TRP A 59 -1.56 0.65 -8.83
C TRP A 59 -0.52 0.93 -7.74
N ARG A 60 -1.00 1.37 -6.59
CA ARG A 60 -0.22 1.62 -5.38
C ARG A 60 -0.86 0.90 -4.20
N LEU A 61 -0.01 0.25 -3.40
CA LEU A 61 -0.39 -0.26 -2.08
C LEU A 61 -0.01 0.79 -1.04
N LEU A 62 -0.95 1.13 -0.18
CA LEU A 62 -0.74 1.96 0.99
C LEU A 62 -0.76 1.06 2.21
N CYS A 63 0.25 1.20 3.05
CA CYS A 63 0.33 0.58 4.37
C CYS A 63 0.36 1.67 5.44
N LEU A 64 -0.25 1.38 6.59
CA LEU A 64 -0.16 2.22 7.77
C LEU A 64 0.95 1.70 8.68
N GLN A 65 1.86 2.60 9.05
CA GLN A 65 2.83 2.36 10.10
C GLN A 65 2.18 2.71 11.44
N THR A 66 2.02 1.69 12.29
CA THR A 66 1.66 1.84 13.69
C THR A 66 2.94 1.72 14.55
N ASN A 67 2.83 1.95 15.86
CA ASN A 67 3.98 1.92 16.77
C ASN A 67 4.71 0.56 16.82
N LYS A 68 4.04 -0.54 16.43
CA LYS A 68 4.61 -1.89 16.51
C LYS A 68 4.76 -2.57 15.16
N HIS A 69 3.88 -2.28 14.20
CA HIS A 69 3.84 -3.00 12.93
C HIS A 69 3.41 -2.11 11.76
N ILE A 70 3.74 -2.55 10.55
CA ILE A 70 3.25 -1.95 9.31
C ILE A 70 2.20 -2.89 8.76
N GLU A 71 0.97 -2.40 8.60
CA GLU A 71 -0.13 -3.20 8.07
C GLU A 71 -0.68 -2.64 6.76
N PRO A 72 -1.14 -3.50 5.83
CA PRO A 72 -1.86 -3.07 4.64
C PRO A 72 -3.09 -2.22 5.00
N PHE A 73 -3.26 -1.10 4.30
CA PHE A 73 -4.38 -0.19 4.52
C PHE A 73 -5.31 -0.08 3.31
N ARG A 74 -4.76 0.21 2.12
CA ARG A 74 -5.55 0.37 0.88
C ARG A 74 -4.76 0.04 -0.37
N ILE A 75 -5.43 -0.46 -1.40
CA ILE A 75 -4.92 -0.48 -2.77
C ILE A 75 -5.69 0.56 -3.59
N ILE A 76 -4.96 1.47 -4.22
CA ILE A 76 -5.57 2.57 -4.98
C ILE A 76 -4.85 2.80 -6.31
N THR A 77 -5.57 3.40 -7.26
CA THR A 77 -4.96 3.85 -8.51
C THR A 77 -4.06 5.06 -8.26
N ARG A 78 -3.11 5.27 -9.17
CA ARG A 78 -2.26 6.47 -9.19
C ARG A 78 -3.09 7.75 -9.22
N GLN A 79 -4.16 7.80 -10.01
CA GLN A 79 -5.04 8.97 -10.10
C GLN A 79 -5.71 9.26 -8.75
N LYS A 80 -6.28 8.23 -8.11
CA LYS A 80 -6.91 8.40 -6.79
C LYS A 80 -5.88 8.81 -5.74
N PHE A 81 -4.68 8.24 -5.76
CA PHE A 81 -3.57 8.67 -4.91
C PHE A 81 -3.23 10.14 -5.11
N GLU A 82 -3.04 10.59 -6.36
CA GLU A 82 -2.74 11.99 -6.65
C GLU A 82 -3.85 12.92 -6.19
N THR A 83 -5.12 12.55 -6.38
CA THR A 83 -6.27 13.34 -5.90
C THR A 83 -6.34 13.39 -4.37
N GLU A 84 -6.18 12.26 -3.67
CA GLU A 84 -6.22 12.21 -2.21
C GLU A 84 -5.06 12.96 -1.56
N ILE A 85 -3.86 12.90 -2.14
CA ILE A 85 -2.69 13.62 -1.64
C ILE A 85 -2.75 15.11 -1.97
N LYS A 86 -3.14 15.50 -3.20
CA LYS A 86 -3.30 16.91 -3.57
C LYS A 86 -4.37 17.62 -2.75
N ARG A 87 -5.44 16.93 -2.35
CA ARG A 87 -6.48 17.49 -1.47
C ARG A 87 -5.99 17.81 -0.05
N ARG A 88 -4.94 17.16 0.44
CA ARG A 88 -4.38 17.40 1.78
C ARG A 88 -3.28 18.47 1.80
N HIS A 89 -2.98 19.07 0.65
CA HIS A 89 -1.94 20.08 0.45
C HIS A 89 -2.51 21.49 0.16
N LYS A 90 -3.83 21.69 0.31
CA LYS A 90 -4.49 23.00 0.34
C LYS A 90 -4.82 23.35 1.79
#